data_AF-A0A2N0MLU9-F1
#
_entry.id   AF-A0A2N0MLU9-F1
#
_cell.length_a   1.000
_cell.length_b   1.000
_cell.length_c   1.000
_cell.angle_alpha   90.00
_cell.angle_beta   90.00
_cell.angle_gamma   90.00
#
_symmetry.space_group_name_H-M   'P 1'
#
loop_
_entity.id
_entity.type
_entity.pdbx_description
1 polymer ?
#
loop_
_entity_poly.entity_id
_entity_poly.type
_entity_poly.pdbx_seq_one_letter_code
_entity_poly.pdbx_strand_id
1 'polypeptide(L)'
;MTQEEGQKKEERFGFTPEGEAISYVGLDQARVLAIRHARENTGFYADLLGPAYSGVNFVWELVSHEENEDYYEIKFSFRPAGRFRGEPGLEHFILNKLGNIEVRQILDEPSQLSPTPRDTPASIPIEAPATGQADMTAPIAEVTPTALVSSAAPAINFEFLRQWASGGHFPYGVAVDGASHVYVADMDQHRVQVFDAQGQFLRRWGTQGSGDGQFLRALGVAVDGAGNVYVADEGNHRVQLFDAEGGFLRRWGSQGSGEGQFRAPAGVAVDGAGNVYVAEAGNHRVQVFDAQGLFLNLWGSQGSGDGQFLRPVGVAVDGAGSVYVTDRGNHRVQVFDAQGKFQHLWGSRGDGDGQFTGPMGVAVDEAGIVYVADTGNHRVQAFDGEGQFLRRWGAEGGFDGQFNRPAGIAVDGEGHVYVADTGNHRVQVSQPSVLFRASC
;
A
#
# COMPACT_ATOMS: atom_id res chain seq x y z
N MET A 1 32.65 -22.62 33.92
CA MET A 1 33.25 -22.08 32.68
C MET A 1 33.09 -23.15 31.63
N THR A 2 32.02 -23.07 30.85
CA THR A 2 31.82 -23.70 29.53
C THR A 2 30.55 -23.06 28.97
N GLN A 3 30.70 -22.30 27.90
CA GLN A 3 29.63 -21.67 27.12
C GLN A 3 29.16 -22.66 26.05
N GLU A 4 27.85 -22.75 25.83
CA GLU A 4 27.27 -23.27 24.59
C GLU A 4 27.17 -22.10 23.60
N GLU A 5 27.86 -22.22 22.46
CA GLU A 5 27.75 -21.31 21.32
C GLU A 5 26.54 -21.69 20.47
N GLY A 6 25.60 -20.75 20.34
CA GLY A 6 24.54 -20.80 19.33
C GLY A 6 25.08 -20.38 17.96
N GLN A 7 24.85 -21.22 16.95
CA GLN A 7 25.11 -20.91 15.54
C GLN A 7 24.31 -19.65 15.12
N LYS A 8 25.02 -18.56 14.83
CA LYS A 8 24.48 -17.44 14.06
C LYS A 8 24.41 -17.85 12.59
N LYS A 9 23.23 -17.69 11.96
CA LYS A 9 23.10 -17.68 10.50
C LYS A 9 23.86 -16.46 9.98
N GLU A 10 24.93 -16.69 9.21
CA GLU A 10 25.62 -15.64 8.47
C GLU A 10 24.75 -15.20 7.29
N GLU A 11 24.26 -13.96 7.32
CA GLU A 11 23.79 -13.27 6.11
C GLU A 11 25.02 -12.92 5.27
N ARG A 12 25.17 -13.55 4.10
CA ARG A 12 26.27 -13.26 3.17
C ARG A 12 25.96 -11.97 2.41
N PHE A 13 26.72 -10.91 2.68
CA PHE A 13 26.77 -9.70 1.86
C PHE A 13 27.87 -9.85 0.80
N GLY A 14 27.52 -9.60 -0.46
CA GLY A 14 28.49 -9.46 -1.57
C GLY A 14 28.59 -8.01 -2.00
N PHE A 15 29.79 -7.59 -2.41
CA PHE A 15 30.06 -6.26 -2.94
C PHE A 15 30.43 -6.35 -4.41
N THR A 16 29.96 -5.42 -5.25
CA THR A 16 30.51 -5.22 -6.60
C THR A 16 31.96 -4.72 -6.53
N PRO A 17 32.75 -4.79 -7.63
CA PRO A 17 34.06 -4.14 -7.70
C PRO A 17 34.02 -2.64 -7.37
N GLU A 18 32.88 -1.97 -7.56
CA GLU A 18 32.64 -0.57 -7.19
C GLU A 18 32.17 -0.35 -5.75
N GLY A 19 31.95 -1.40 -4.96
CA GLY A 19 31.60 -1.32 -3.54
C GLY A 19 30.11 -1.19 -3.22
N GLU A 20 29.21 -1.52 -4.14
CA GLU A 20 27.76 -1.53 -3.89
C GLU A 20 27.34 -2.81 -3.14
N ALA A 21 26.45 -2.66 -2.14
CA ALA A 21 25.90 -3.80 -1.42
C ALA A 21 24.80 -4.46 -2.26
N ILE A 22 25.01 -5.71 -2.66
CA ILE A 22 24.01 -6.51 -3.35
C ILE A 22 23.20 -7.30 -2.32
N SER A 23 21.88 -7.14 -2.31
CA SER A 23 20.99 -8.02 -1.53
C SER A 23 20.74 -9.30 -2.31
N TYR A 24 21.25 -10.41 -1.81
CA TYR A 24 20.97 -11.72 -2.37
C TYR A 24 19.62 -12.25 -1.89
N VAL A 25 18.82 -12.81 -2.80
CA VAL A 25 17.61 -13.52 -2.41
C VAL A 25 17.99 -14.79 -1.66
N GLY A 26 17.37 -15.05 -0.52
CA GLY A 26 17.54 -16.31 0.20
C GLY A 26 16.79 -17.46 -0.49
N LEU A 27 17.14 -18.71 -0.15
CA LEU A 27 16.50 -19.91 -0.71
C LEU A 27 14.96 -19.91 -0.61
N ASP A 28 14.40 -19.46 0.51
CA ASP A 28 12.94 -19.39 0.68
C ASP A 28 12.31 -18.33 -0.23
N GLN A 29 13.00 -17.22 -0.49
CA GLN A 29 12.56 -16.22 -1.46
C GLN A 29 12.66 -16.75 -2.89
N ALA A 30 13.75 -17.46 -3.23
CA ALA A 30 13.93 -18.08 -4.53
C ALA A 30 12.83 -19.12 -4.83
N ARG A 31 12.44 -19.94 -3.86
CA ARG A 31 11.31 -20.90 -3.99
C ARG A 31 10.01 -20.20 -4.31
N VAL A 32 9.73 -19.06 -3.69
CA VAL A 32 8.49 -18.32 -3.95
C VAL A 32 8.52 -17.61 -5.31
N LEU A 33 9.68 -17.10 -5.75
CA LEU A 33 9.85 -16.52 -7.08
C LEU A 33 9.60 -17.55 -8.19
N ALA A 34 10.10 -18.77 -8.03
CA ALA A 34 9.81 -19.88 -8.93
C ALA A 34 8.30 -20.18 -9.03
N ILE A 35 7.59 -20.27 -7.89
CA ILE A 35 6.13 -20.49 -7.87
C ILE A 35 5.37 -19.31 -8.50
N ARG A 36 5.80 -18.06 -8.27
CA ARG A 36 5.18 -16.88 -8.90
C ARG A 36 5.30 -16.95 -10.41
N HIS A 37 6.51 -17.17 -10.93
CA HIS A 37 6.73 -17.25 -12.36
C HIS A 37 5.90 -18.38 -13.00
N ALA A 38 5.74 -19.50 -12.30
CA ALA A 38 4.84 -20.58 -12.73
C ALA A 38 3.37 -20.13 -12.78
N ARG A 39 2.90 -19.36 -11.78
CA ARG A 39 1.51 -18.87 -11.71
C ARG A 39 1.19 -17.80 -12.76
N GLU A 40 2.13 -16.89 -13.03
CA GLU A 40 1.97 -15.84 -14.05
C GLU A 40 1.92 -16.42 -15.47
N ASN A 41 2.50 -17.60 -15.66
CA ASN A 41 2.46 -18.34 -16.92
C ASN A 41 1.37 -19.42 -16.96
N THR A 42 0.33 -19.34 -16.11
CA THR A 42 -0.80 -20.31 -16.09
C THR A 42 -1.48 -20.50 -17.44
N GLY A 43 -1.54 -19.46 -18.29
CA GLY A 43 -2.03 -19.56 -19.67
C GLY A 43 -1.22 -20.54 -20.53
N PHE A 44 0.10 -20.58 -20.37
CA PHE A 44 0.97 -21.54 -21.07
C PHE A 44 0.69 -22.99 -20.68
N TYR A 45 0.40 -23.26 -19.39
CA TYR A 45 0.04 -24.61 -18.94
C TYR A 45 -1.34 -25.04 -19.42
N ALA A 46 -2.30 -24.11 -19.53
CA ALA A 46 -3.59 -24.39 -20.12
C ALA A 46 -3.48 -24.74 -21.61
N ASP A 47 -2.59 -24.08 -22.35
CA ASP A 47 -2.33 -24.38 -23.77
C ASP A 47 -1.59 -25.71 -23.94
N LEU A 48 -0.64 -26.03 -23.06
CA LEU A 48 0.14 -27.27 -23.07
C LEU A 48 -0.71 -28.50 -22.69
N LEU A 49 -1.57 -28.38 -21.68
CA LEU A 49 -2.39 -29.49 -21.15
C LEU A 49 -3.77 -29.60 -21.83
N GLY A 50 -4.12 -28.60 -22.65
CA GLY A 50 -5.32 -28.55 -23.46
C GLY A 50 -6.50 -27.78 -22.84
N PRO A 51 -7.55 -27.48 -23.64
CA PRO A 51 -8.59 -26.51 -23.30
C PRO A 51 -9.38 -26.81 -22.02
N ALA A 52 -9.43 -28.08 -21.61
CA ALA A 52 -10.08 -28.51 -20.37
C ALA A 52 -9.41 -27.96 -19.09
N TYR A 53 -8.19 -27.43 -19.20
CA TYR A 53 -7.39 -26.89 -18.11
C TYR A 53 -7.34 -25.35 -18.11
N SER A 54 -8.04 -24.70 -19.04
CA SER A 54 -8.22 -23.25 -19.04
C SER A 54 -8.97 -22.80 -17.77
N GLY A 55 -8.37 -21.89 -17.01
CA GLY A 55 -8.93 -21.39 -15.74
C GLY A 55 -8.85 -22.38 -14.57
N VAL A 56 -8.12 -23.50 -14.69
CA VAL A 56 -7.88 -24.45 -13.59
C VAL A 56 -6.76 -23.95 -12.69
N ASN A 57 -7.02 -23.91 -11.39
CA ASN A 57 -6.00 -23.62 -10.39
C ASN A 57 -5.07 -24.82 -10.22
N PHE A 58 -3.75 -24.59 -10.27
CA PHE A 58 -2.74 -25.62 -10.00
C PHE A 58 -2.17 -25.46 -8.59
N VAL A 59 -1.96 -26.60 -7.92
CA VAL A 59 -1.25 -26.74 -6.65
C VAL A 59 0.19 -27.12 -6.97
N TRP A 60 1.13 -26.48 -6.29
CA TRP A 60 2.57 -26.65 -6.46
C TRP A 60 3.16 -27.19 -5.16
N GLU A 61 3.93 -28.27 -5.24
CA GLU A 61 4.59 -28.88 -4.10
C GLU A 61 6.09 -28.95 -4.37
N LEU A 62 6.91 -28.48 -3.42
CA LEU A 62 8.37 -28.49 -3.56
C LEU A 62 8.86 -29.94 -3.56
N VAL A 63 9.59 -30.33 -4.62
CA VAL A 63 10.17 -31.66 -4.77
C VAL A 63 11.59 -31.68 -4.24
N SER A 64 12.42 -30.75 -4.71
CA SER A 64 13.80 -30.62 -4.27
C SER A 64 14.32 -29.21 -4.52
N HIS A 65 15.44 -28.89 -3.87
CA HIS A 65 16.19 -27.68 -4.16
C HIS A 65 17.67 -27.94 -3.92
N GLU A 66 18.51 -27.25 -4.67
CA GLU A 66 19.96 -27.21 -4.46
C GLU A 66 20.41 -25.75 -4.43
N GLU A 67 21.39 -25.48 -3.57
CA GLU A 67 22.00 -24.16 -3.42
C GLU A 67 23.45 -24.23 -3.88
N ASN A 68 23.76 -23.45 -4.91
CA ASN A 68 25.12 -23.22 -5.39
C ASN A 68 25.57 -21.81 -4.99
N GLU A 69 26.85 -21.47 -5.21
CA GLU A 69 27.39 -20.16 -4.86
C GLU A 69 26.68 -19.03 -5.64
N ASP A 70 26.33 -19.27 -6.90
CA ASP A 70 25.81 -18.24 -7.80
C ASP A 70 24.29 -18.36 -8.10
N TYR A 71 23.68 -19.51 -7.78
CA TYR A 71 22.28 -19.77 -8.12
C TYR A 71 21.57 -20.76 -7.19
N TYR A 72 20.25 -20.85 -7.36
CA TYR A 72 19.35 -21.83 -6.77
C TYR A 72 18.77 -22.70 -7.88
N GLU A 73 18.85 -24.02 -7.72
CA GLU A 73 18.06 -24.96 -8.51
C GLU A 73 16.84 -25.36 -7.70
N ILE A 74 15.64 -25.25 -8.27
CA ILE A 74 14.40 -25.52 -7.55
C ILE A 74 13.48 -26.36 -8.43
N LYS A 75 13.04 -27.49 -7.89
CA LYS A 75 12.13 -28.41 -8.57
C LYS A 75 10.79 -28.47 -7.87
N PHE A 76 9.71 -28.28 -8.62
CA PHE A 76 8.34 -28.38 -8.15
C PHE A 76 7.60 -29.48 -8.87
N SER A 77 6.68 -30.14 -8.16
CA SER A 77 5.60 -30.90 -8.78
C SER A 77 4.36 -30.02 -8.84
N PHE A 78 3.54 -30.21 -9.87
CA PHE A 78 2.28 -29.47 -10.03
C PHE A 78 1.13 -30.38 -10.43
N ARG A 79 -0.06 -30.05 -9.93
CA ARG A 79 -1.31 -30.77 -10.22
C ARG A 79 -2.53 -29.86 -10.11
N PRO A 80 -3.64 -30.15 -10.83
CA PRO A 80 -4.90 -29.45 -10.64
C PRO A 80 -5.37 -29.47 -9.17
N ALA A 81 -5.95 -28.37 -8.71
CA ALA A 81 -6.56 -28.26 -7.41
C ALA A 81 -7.88 -29.06 -7.36
N GLY A 82 -7.98 -30.02 -6.43
CA GLY A 82 -9.17 -30.86 -6.24
C GLY A 82 -8.89 -32.37 -6.36
N ARG A 83 -9.94 -33.17 -6.57
CA ARG A 83 -9.78 -34.62 -6.84
C ARG A 83 -9.14 -34.81 -8.21
N PHE A 84 -7.90 -35.28 -8.20
CA PHE A 84 -7.07 -35.53 -9.37
C PHE A 84 -6.70 -37.03 -9.43
N ARG A 85 -6.76 -37.64 -10.61
CA ARG A 85 -6.22 -38.97 -10.90
C ARG A 85 -5.26 -38.84 -12.08
N GLY A 86 -3.97 -39.09 -11.83
CA GLY A 86 -2.86 -38.95 -12.77
C GLY A 86 -1.55 -38.72 -12.01
N GLU A 87 -0.42 -38.79 -12.69
CA GLU A 87 0.88 -38.38 -12.11
C GLU A 87 1.01 -36.85 -12.19
N PRO A 88 1.58 -36.18 -11.16
CA PRO A 88 1.83 -34.75 -11.20
C PRO A 88 2.90 -34.41 -12.25
N GLY A 89 2.79 -33.24 -12.87
CA GLY A 89 3.86 -32.74 -13.74
C GLY A 89 5.05 -32.25 -12.91
N LEU A 90 6.24 -32.21 -13.51
CA LEU A 90 7.48 -31.77 -12.85
C LEU A 90 8.12 -30.57 -13.55
N GLU A 91 8.58 -29.61 -12.77
CA GLU A 91 9.23 -28.38 -13.24
C GLU A 91 10.53 -28.08 -12.55
N HIS A 92 11.43 -27.44 -13.31
CA HIS A 92 12.75 -27.07 -12.89
C HIS A 92 13.05 -25.59 -13.19
N PHE A 93 13.49 -24.87 -12.17
CA PHE A 93 13.90 -23.48 -12.22
C PHE A 93 15.35 -23.33 -11.80
N ILE A 94 16.11 -22.51 -12.54
CA ILE A 94 17.43 -22.01 -12.15
C ILE A 94 17.31 -20.50 -11.94
N LEU A 95 17.55 -20.05 -10.71
CA LEU A 95 17.49 -18.64 -10.33
C LEU A 95 18.86 -18.17 -9.87
N ASN A 96 19.37 -17.06 -10.39
CA ASN A 96 20.58 -16.48 -9.80
C ASN A 96 20.30 -15.87 -8.42
N LYS A 97 21.36 -15.58 -7.65
CA LYS A 97 21.21 -14.99 -6.30
C LYS A 97 20.58 -13.59 -6.28
N LEU A 98 20.33 -12.96 -7.43
CA LEU A 98 19.59 -11.70 -7.55
C LEU A 98 18.07 -11.92 -7.72
N GLY A 99 17.62 -13.18 -7.83
CA GLY A 99 16.22 -13.54 -7.98
C GLY A 99 15.72 -13.61 -9.43
N ASN A 100 16.61 -13.47 -10.42
CA ASN A 100 16.25 -13.60 -11.83
C ASN A 100 16.25 -15.08 -12.23
N ILE A 101 15.21 -15.50 -12.97
CA ILE A 101 15.14 -16.86 -13.55
C ILE A 101 15.97 -16.89 -14.83
N GLU A 102 17.02 -17.70 -14.83
CA GLU A 102 17.94 -17.84 -15.97
C GLU A 102 17.54 -19.00 -16.90
N VAL A 103 17.03 -20.09 -16.32
CA VAL A 103 16.57 -21.26 -17.08
C VAL A 103 15.31 -21.86 -16.45
N ARG A 104 14.32 -22.16 -17.30
CA ARG A 104 13.09 -22.88 -16.94
C ARG A 104 12.90 -24.06 -17.87
N GLN A 105 12.65 -25.24 -17.30
CA GLN A 105 12.35 -26.45 -18.07
C GLN A 105 11.24 -27.25 -17.39
N ILE A 106 10.28 -27.72 -18.20
CA ILE A 106 9.32 -28.75 -17.76
C ILE A 106 9.99 -30.10 -17.97
N LEU A 107 10.14 -30.87 -16.89
CA LEU A 107 10.86 -32.13 -16.90
C LEU A 107 9.97 -33.29 -17.35
N ASP A 108 8.75 -33.36 -16.83
CA ASP A 108 7.79 -34.41 -17.16
C ASP A 108 6.35 -33.84 -17.22
N GLU A 109 5.62 -34.16 -18.29
CA GLU A 109 4.22 -33.78 -18.46
C GLU A 109 3.28 -34.75 -17.72
N PRO A 110 2.13 -34.29 -17.18
CA PRO A 110 1.17 -35.17 -16.51
C PRO A 110 0.65 -36.26 -17.46
N SER A 111 0.86 -37.53 -17.10
CA SER A 111 0.37 -38.64 -17.91
C SER A 111 -1.13 -38.88 -17.68
N GLN A 112 -1.92 -38.76 -18.76
CA GLN A 112 -3.36 -39.10 -18.87
C GLN A 112 -4.32 -38.20 -18.05
N LEU A 113 -4.87 -37.17 -18.70
CA LEU A 113 -5.76 -36.18 -18.10
C LEU A 113 -7.25 -36.45 -18.45
N SER A 114 -8.10 -36.71 -17.45
CA SER A 114 -9.57 -36.74 -17.58
C SER A 114 -10.22 -36.01 -16.39
N PRO A 115 -10.89 -34.86 -16.60
CA PRO A 115 -11.61 -34.17 -15.53
C PRO A 115 -12.95 -34.87 -15.25
N THR A 116 -13.17 -35.35 -14.02
CA THR A 116 -14.54 -35.71 -13.59
C THR A 116 -15.29 -34.47 -13.11
N PRO A 117 -16.56 -34.24 -13.53
CA PRO A 117 -17.34 -33.08 -13.12
C PRO A 117 -17.61 -33.02 -11.61
N ARG A 118 -17.81 -31.80 -11.08
CA ARG A 118 -18.28 -31.55 -9.71
C ARG A 118 -19.70 -32.08 -9.54
N ASP A 119 -19.91 -32.95 -8.56
CA ASP A 119 -21.24 -33.32 -8.07
C ASP A 119 -21.99 -32.06 -7.60
N THR A 120 -23.14 -31.81 -8.20
CA THR A 120 -24.12 -30.80 -7.75
C THR A 120 -24.80 -31.34 -6.49
N PRO A 121 -24.99 -30.56 -5.41
CA PRO A 121 -25.78 -31.03 -4.28
C PRO A 121 -27.24 -31.19 -4.72
N ALA A 122 -27.83 -32.35 -4.42
CA ALA A 122 -29.20 -32.70 -4.74
C ALA A 122 -30.21 -31.66 -4.23
N SER A 123 -31.18 -31.37 -5.10
CA SER A 123 -32.36 -30.55 -4.82
C SER A 123 -33.18 -31.19 -3.69
N ILE A 124 -33.47 -30.42 -2.64
CA ILE A 124 -34.49 -30.76 -1.66
C ILE A 124 -35.86 -30.46 -2.30
N PRO A 125 -36.81 -31.41 -2.38
CA PRO A 125 -38.15 -31.12 -2.86
C PRO A 125 -38.92 -30.35 -1.79
N ILE A 126 -39.41 -29.16 -2.13
CA ILE A 126 -40.36 -28.40 -1.31
C ILE A 126 -41.76 -28.96 -1.58
N GLU A 127 -42.38 -29.51 -0.54
CA GLU A 127 -43.79 -29.88 -0.51
C GLU A 127 -44.69 -28.64 -0.70
N ALA A 128 -45.71 -28.78 -1.53
CA ALA A 128 -46.77 -27.79 -1.72
C ALA A 128 -47.70 -27.76 -0.49
N PRO A 129 -48.15 -26.58 -0.02
CA PRO A 129 -49.30 -26.51 0.87
C PRO A 129 -50.61 -26.41 0.07
N ALA A 130 -51.64 -27.04 0.63
CA ALA A 130 -52.97 -27.16 0.07
C ALA A 130 -53.75 -25.83 0.03
N THR A 131 -54.55 -25.75 -1.02
CA THR A 131 -55.78 -24.97 -1.29
C THR A 131 -56.36 -24.05 -0.19
N GLY A 132 -56.59 -22.79 -0.56
CA GLY A 132 -57.57 -21.89 0.05
C GLY A 132 -57.98 -20.80 -0.94
N GLN A 133 -59.24 -20.81 -1.38
CA GLN A 133 -59.85 -19.82 -2.28
C GLN A 133 -59.99 -18.45 -1.61
N ALA A 134 -59.70 -17.36 -2.34
CA ALA A 134 -60.51 -16.15 -2.35
C ALA A 134 -60.10 -15.18 -3.48
N ASP A 135 -61.06 -14.99 -4.39
CA ASP A 135 -61.49 -13.76 -5.07
C ASP A 135 -60.53 -12.88 -5.92
N MET A 136 -61.00 -12.59 -7.13
CA MET A 136 -60.37 -11.73 -8.14
C MET A 136 -60.88 -10.30 -8.03
N THR A 137 -60.01 -9.30 -8.20
CA THR A 137 -60.18 -8.14 -9.15
C THR A 137 -59.19 -6.99 -8.89
N ALA A 138 -58.24 -6.76 -9.80
CA ALA A 138 -57.72 -5.44 -10.23
C ALA A 138 -56.59 -5.62 -11.28
N PRO A 139 -56.51 -4.79 -12.35
CA PRO A 139 -55.51 -4.96 -13.40
C PRO A 139 -54.17 -4.28 -13.03
N ILE A 140 -53.05 -4.95 -13.31
CA ILE A 140 -51.69 -4.40 -13.17
C ILE A 140 -51.18 -4.06 -14.57
N ALA A 141 -50.72 -2.83 -14.75
CA ALA A 141 -50.23 -2.28 -16.02
C ALA A 141 -48.93 -2.97 -16.50
N GLU A 142 -48.85 -3.22 -17.80
CA GLU A 142 -47.62 -3.64 -18.48
C GLU A 142 -46.59 -2.51 -18.48
N VAL A 143 -45.39 -2.80 -17.96
CA VAL A 143 -44.20 -1.96 -18.16
C VAL A 143 -43.18 -2.81 -18.90
N THR A 144 -42.95 -2.48 -20.17
CA THR A 144 -41.87 -3.03 -20.99
C THR A 144 -40.51 -2.62 -20.41
N PRO A 145 -39.54 -3.53 -20.23
CA PRO A 145 -38.22 -3.15 -19.75
C PRO A 145 -37.43 -2.49 -20.89
N THR A 146 -37.22 -1.18 -20.77
CA THR A 146 -36.24 -0.43 -21.54
C THR A 146 -34.85 -0.95 -21.19
N ALA A 147 -34.10 -1.40 -22.20
CA ALA A 147 -32.74 -1.89 -22.02
C ALA A 147 -31.82 -0.78 -21.47
N LEU A 148 -31.37 -0.95 -20.23
CA LEU A 148 -30.23 -0.20 -19.70
C LEU A 148 -28.96 -0.81 -20.30
N VAL A 149 -28.33 -0.09 -21.23
CA VAL A 149 -26.97 -0.38 -21.66
C VAL A 149 -26.05 -0.01 -20.50
N SER A 150 -25.68 -1.00 -19.68
CA SER A 150 -24.62 -0.87 -18.70
C SER A 150 -23.28 -0.81 -19.43
N SER A 151 -22.77 0.40 -19.67
CA SER A 151 -21.35 0.56 -19.98
C SER A 151 -20.59 0.51 -18.64
N ALA A 152 -20.25 -0.70 -18.20
CA ALA A 152 -19.30 -0.86 -17.10
C ALA A 152 -18.01 -0.13 -17.50
N ALA A 153 -17.64 0.91 -16.74
CA ALA A 153 -16.36 1.58 -16.89
C ALA A 153 -15.23 0.53 -16.84
N PRO A 154 -14.16 0.67 -17.64
CA PRO A 154 -13.07 -0.28 -17.61
C PRO A 154 -12.51 -0.40 -16.19
N ALA A 155 -12.24 -1.63 -15.75
CA ALA A 155 -11.51 -1.87 -14.52
C ALA A 155 -10.11 -1.28 -14.66
N ILE A 156 -9.89 -0.08 -14.11
CA ILE A 156 -8.55 0.48 -13.97
C ILE A 156 -7.89 -0.28 -12.82
N ASN A 157 -6.89 -1.09 -13.13
CA ASN A 157 -6.07 -1.75 -12.13
C ASN A 157 -4.98 -0.79 -11.66
N PHE A 158 -4.37 -1.04 -10.51
CA PHE A 158 -3.11 -0.37 -10.16
C PHE A 158 -1.97 -1.34 -10.41
N GLU A 159 -1.05 -0.94 -11.26
CA GLU A 159 0.10 -1.73 -11.65
C GLU A 159 1.31 -1.30 -10.82
N PHE A 160 2.03 -2.28 -10.27
CA PHE A 160 3.32 -2.03 -9.66
C PHE A 160 4.30 -1.56 -10.74
N LEU A 161 5.02 -0.47 -10.46
CA LEU A 161 6.04 0.03 -11.35
C LEU A 161 7.44 -0.34 -10.89
N ARG A 162 7.75 -0.03 -9.63
CA ARG A 162 9.10 -0.10 -9.09
C ARG A 162 9.10 0.02 -7.58
N GLN A 163 10.24 -0.34 -6.99
CA GLN A 163 10.52 -0.17 -5.58
C GLN A 163 11.99 0.20 -5.38
N TRP A 164 12.28 0.83 -4.25
CA TRP A 164 13.66 1.05 -3.80
C TRP A 164 13.72 1.12 -2.28
N ALA A 165 14.97 1.22 -1.78
CA ALA A 165 15.37 1.06 -0.39
C ALA A 165 15.08 -0.37 0.12
N SER A 166 16.13 -1.05 0.57
CA SER A 166 16.03 -2.38 1.18
C SER A 166 17.11 -2.50 2.26
N GLY A 167 16.73 -2.92 3.46
CA GLY A 167 17.65 -3.13 4.59
C GLY A 167 18.09 -1.83 5.29
N GLY A 168 17.85 -1.72 6.61
CA GLY A 168 18.33 -0.61 7.44
C GLY A 168 17.60 0.74 7.28
N HIS A 169 16.50 0.77 6.51
CA HIS A 169 15.66 1.94 6.25
C HIS A 169 14.24 1.73 6.79
N PHE A 170 13.65 2.73 7.43
CA PHE A 170 12.31 2.67 8.00
C PHE A 170 11.46 3.81 7.41
N PRO A 171 11.12 3.73 6.11
CA PRO A 171 10.33 4.75 5.46
C PRO A 171 8.96 4.82 6.13
N TYR A 172 8.59 6.02 6.60
CA TYR A 172 7.33 6.25 7.27
C TYR A 172 6.49 7.24 6.50
N GLY A 173 6.87 8.52 6.51
CA GLY A 173 6.28 9.55 5.65
C GLY A 173 6.92 9.54 4.27
N VAL A 174 6.11 9.81 3.24
CA VAL A 174 6.57 10.03 1.88
C VAL A 174 5.87 11.28 1.33
N ALA A 175 6.60 12.10 0.58
CA ALA A 175 6.07 13.24 -0.17
C ALA A 175 6.77 13.31 -1.54
N VAL A 176 6.12 13.94 -2.51
CA VAL A 176 6.66 14.13 -3.86
C VAL A 176 6.47 15.57 -4.29
N ASP A 177 7.50 16.18 -4.91
CA ASP A 177 7.41 17.53 -5.46
C ASP A 177 7.08 17.54 -6.96
N GLY A 178 6.82 18.72 -7.52
CA GLY A 178 6.54 18.89 -8.94
C GLY A 178 7.72 18.61 -9.89
N ALA A 179 8.93 18.40 -9.35
CA ALA A 179 10.10 17.94 -10.09
C ALA A 179 10.32 16.42 -9.95
N SER A 180 9.33 15.71 -9.39
CA SER A 180 9.34 14.27 -9.14
C SER A 180 10.45 13.80 -8.19
N HIS A 181 10.92 14.67 -7.29
CA HIS A 181 11.74 14.21 -6.17
C HIS A 181 10.85 13.57 -5.11
N VAL A 182 11.29 12.43 -4.59
CA VAL A 182 10.57 11.67 -3.56
C VAL A 182 11.28 11.84 -2.22
N TYR A 183 10.63 12.52 -1.28
CA TYR A 183 11.12 12.77 0.06
C TYR A 183 10.58 11.68 0.99
N VAL A 184 11.47 11.07 1.77
CA VAL A 184 11.15 9.95 2.65
C VAL A 184 11.64 10.27 4.06
N ALA A 185 10.71 10.32 5.01
CA ALA A 185 11.04 10.38 6.43
C ALA A 185 11.43 8.98 6.91
N ASP A 186 12.71 8.79 7.23
CA ASP A 186 13.30 7.53 7.69
C ASP A 186 13.32 7.56 9.24
N MET A 187 12.20 7.14 9.83
CA MET A 187 11.84 7.42 11.23
C MET A 187 12.91 6.95 12.22
N ASP A 188 13.31 5.68 12.13
CA ASP A 188 14.26 5.07 13.06
C ASP A 188 15.72 5.48 12.77
N GLN A 189 15.97 6.12 11.64
CA GLN A 189 17.27 6.67 11.28
C GLN A 189 17.37 8.19 11.50
N HIS A 190 16.31 8.81 12.03
CA HIS A 190 16.30 10.22 12.43
C HIS A 190 16.69 11.18 11.29
N ARG A 191 16.18 10.92 10.08
CA ARG A 191 16.60 11.66 8.87
C ARG A 191 15.50 11.74 7.82
N VAL A 192 15.72 12.64 6.87
CA VAL A 192 14.99 12.68 5.59
C VAL A 192 15.95 12.25 4.48
N GLN A 193 15.45 11.44 3.55
CA GLN A 193 16.15 11.05 2.34
C GLN A 193 15.37 11.53 1.12
N VAL A 194 16.08 11.88 0.06
CA VAL A 194 15.48 12.33 -1.20
C VAL A 194 15.98 11.45 -2.32
N PHE A 195 15.04 11.02 -3.15
CA PHE A 195 15.27 10.21 -4.34
C PHE A 195 14.75 10.91 -5.58
N ASP A 196 15.23 10.53 -6.75
CA ASP A 196 14.56 10.90 -8.00
C ASP A 196 13.33 10.01 -8.26
N ALA A 197 12.62 10.29 -9.36
CA ALA A 197 11.47 9.52 -9.77
C ALA A 197 11.78 8.03 -9.98
N GLN A 198 13.03 7.68 -10.35
CA GLN A 198 13.49 6.32 -10.58
C GLN A 198 13.94 5.61 -9.29
N GLY A 199 13.89 6.29 -8.15
CA GLY A 199 14.31 5.76 -6.85
C GLY A 199 15.82 5.82 -6.61
N GLN A 200 16.58 6.57 -7.41
CA GLN A 200 17.99 6.80 -7.17
C GLN A 200 18.17 7.79 -6.04
N PHE A 201 19.07 7.47 -5.11
CA PHE A 201 19.36 8.35 -3.98
C PHE A 201 20.04 9.65 -4.45
N LEU A 202 19.48 10.79 -4.04
CA LEU A 202 20.03 12.11 -4.35
C LEU A 202 20.75 12.72 -3.15
N ARG A 203 20.08 12.79 -2.01
CA ARG A 203 20.59 13.46 -0.80
C ARG A 203 19.86 13.02 0.46
N ARG A 204 20.44 13.37 1.61
CA ARG A 204 19.83 13.20 2.93
C ARG A 204 20.31 14.26 3.90
N TRP A 205 19.50 14.52 4.92
CA TRP A 205 19.88 15.34 6.07
C TRP A 205 19.17 14.81 7.32
N GLY A 206 19.67 15.22 8.49
CA GLY A 206 19.17 14.73 9.77
C GLY A 206 20.13 13.79 10.48
N THR A 207 20.18 13.94 11.79
CA THR A 207 20.81 13.02 12.74
C THR A 207 19.94 12.97 14.00
N GLN A 208 20.15 11.96 14.84
CA GLN A 208 19.45 11.87 16.11
C GLN A 208 19.80 13.07 17.02
N GLY A 209 18.79 13.77 17.54
CA GLY A 209 18.98 14.85 18.49
C GLY A 209 17.81 15.83 18.54
N SER A 210 18.03 16.96 19.21
CA SER A 210 17.05 18.04 19.42
C SER A 210 17.53 19.41 18.90
N GLY A 211 18.75 19.47 18.34
CA GLY A 211 19.27 20.65 17.64
C GLY A 211 18.52 20.95 16.35
N ASP A 212 18.87 22.07 15.71
CA ASP A 212 18.34 22.43 14.39
C ASP A 212 18.84 21.45 13.34
N GLY A 213 17.92 20.93 12.50
CA GLY A 213 18.22 19.88 11.55
C GLY A 213 18.53 18.51 12.15
N GLN A 214 18.32 18.33 13.46
CA GLN A 214 18.32 17.01 14.12
C GLN A 214 16.89 16.56 14.40
N PHE A 215 16.66 15.25 14.40
CA PHE A 215 15.34 14.68 14.60
C PHE A 215 15.31 13.64 15.71
N LEU A 216 14.16 13.49 16.34
CA LEU A 216 13.81 12.37 17.19
C LEU A 216 12.52 11.76 16.62
N ARG A 217 12.65 10.75 15.75
CA ARG A 217 11.54 10.12 15.01
C ARG A 217 10.88 11.08 14.02
N ALA A 218 11.56 11.36 12.90
CA ALA A 218 10.98 12.09 11.77
C ALA A 218 9.85 11.23 11.18
N LEU A 219 8.59 11.69 11.26
CA LEU A 219 7.43 10.87 10.97
C LEU A 219 6.77 11.26 9.64
N GLY A 220 6.11 12.42 9.62
CA GLY A 220 5.49 13.00 8.42
C GLY A 220 6.47 13.91 7.69
N VAL A 221 6.36 13.93 6.36
CA VAL A 221 7.06 14.88 5.49
C VAL A 221 6.08 15.45 4.48
N ALA A 222 6.19 16.74 4.18
CA ALA A 222 5.47 17.42 3.11
C ALA A 222 6.41 18.37 2.39
N VAL A 223 6.10 18.69 1.13
CA VAL A 223 6.87 19.61 0.30
C VAL A 223 5.91 20.60 -0.37
N ASP A 224 6.25 21.88 -0.36
CA ASP A 224 5.46 22.91 -1.03
C ASP A 224 5.90 23.13 -2.49
N GLY A 225 5.15 23.96 -3.23
CA GLY A 225 5.48 24.29 -4.63
C GLY A 225 6.77 25.09 -4.82
N ALA A 226 7.39 25.60 -3.75
CA ALA A 226 8.69 26.25 -3.77
C ALA A 226 9.84 25.29 -3.43
N GLY A 227 9.54 24.02 -3.11
CA GLY A 227 10.51 23.01 -2.72
C GLY A 227 10.90 23.05 -1.24
N ASN A 228 10.19 23.81 -0.40
CA ASN A 228 10.46 23.78 1.04
C ASN A 228 9.90 22.49 1.65
N VAL A 229 10.69 21.87 2.53
CA VAL A 229 10.38 20.56 3.11
C VAL A 229 9.99 20.71 4.58
N TYR A 230 8.79 20.28 4.92
CA TYR A 230 8.22 20.30 6.25
C TYR A 230 8.30 18.91 6.86
N VAL A 231 8.81 18.80 8.08
CA VAL A 231 9.00 17.51 8.76
C VAL A 231 8.37 17.54 10.15
N ALA A 232 7.46 16.60 10.41
CA ALA A 232 6.94 16.36 11.75
C ALA A 232 7.98 15.58 12.57
N ASP A 233 8.59 16.26 13.54
CA ASP A 233 9.62 15.73 14.42
C ASP A 233 8.95 15.24 15.72
N GLU A 234 8.38 14.04 15.65
CA GLU A 234 7.37 13.51 16.58
C GLU A 234 7.87 13.51 18.03
N GLY A 235 9.08 12.98 18.25
CA GLY A 235 9.69 12.86 19.56
C GLY A 235 10.18 14.18 20.14
N ASN A 236 10.43 15.19 19.32
CA ASN A 236 10.76 16.54 19.79
C ASN A 236 9.53 17.47 19.87
N HIS A 237 8.34 16.97 19.52
CA HIS A 237 7.08 17.72 19.62
C HIS A 237 7.08 19.04 18.86
N ARG A 238 7.57 19.00 17.62
CA ARG A 238 7.72 20.18 16.77
C ARG A 238 7.60 19.85 15.29
N VAL A 239 7.49 20.89 14.47
CA VAL A 239 7.69 20.83 13.03
C VAL A 239 8.97 21.58 12.69
N GLN A 240 9.75 21.05 11.75
CA GLN A 240 10.93 21.71 11.20
C GLN A 240 10.73 21.94 9.70
N LEU A 241 11.23 23.07 9.21
CA LEU A 241 11.19 23.48 7.82
C LEU A 241 12.61 23.60 7.27
N PHE A 242 12.80 23.08 6.06
CA PHE A 242 14.05 23.04 5.34
C PHE A 242 13.88 23.60 3.93
N ASP A 243 14.96 24.09 3.33
CA ASP A 243 15.01 24.33 1.89
C ASP A 243 15.09 23.01 1.11
N ALA A 244 15.06 23.09 -0.22
CA ALA A 244 15.13 21.94 -1.10
C ALA A 244 16.43 21.15 -0.91
N GLU A 245 17.53 21.81 -0.57
CA GLU A 245 18.85 21.21 -0.35
C GLU A 245 19.00 20.54 1.03
N GLY A 246 18.01 20.69 1.93
CA GLY A 246 18.02 20.15 3.28
C GLY A 246 18.66 21.08 4.33
N GLY A 247 18.90 22.35 3.97
CA GLY A 247 19.31 23.40 4.86
C GLY A 247 18.18 23.77 5.82
N PHE A 248 18.47 23.79 7.12
CA PHE A 248 17.49 24.17 8.13
C PHE A 248 17.10 25.65 7.99
N LEU A 249 15.79 25.92 7.93
CA LEU A 249 15.26 27.27 7.84
C LEU A 249 14.64 27.73 9.15
N ARG A 250 13.78 26.90 9.76
CA ARG A 250 13.05 27.24 10.99
C ARG A 250 12.44 26.01 11.66
N ARG A 251 11.96 26.22 12.89
CA ARG A 251 11.14 25.26 13.63
C ARG A 251 10.11 25.98 14.50
N TRP A 252 9.00 25.33 14.77
CA TRP A 252 7.99 25.76 15.73
C TRP A 252 7.38 24.55 16.41
N GLY A 253 6.77 24.76 17.57
CA GLY A 253 6.33 23.67 18.42
C GLY A 253 7.14 23.53 19.68
N SER A 254 6.46 23.09 20.74
CA SER A 254 7.04 22.61 21.99
C SER A 254 6.08 21.61 22.61
N GLN A 255 6.55 20.79 23.55
CA GLN A 255 5.66 19.84 24.21
C GLN A 255 4.54 20.54 24.96
N GLY A 256 3.29 20.13 24.73
CA GLY A 256 2.14 20.65 25.47
C GLY A 256 0.81 20.43 24.77
N SER A 257 -0.20 21.19 25.17
CA SER A 257 -1.57 21.12 24.63
C SER A 257 -2.17 22.48 24.29
N GLY A 258 -1.41 23.57 24.46
CA GLY A 258 -1.80 24.90 23.98
C GLY A 258 -1.69 25.03 22.46
N GLU A 259 -2.06 26.20 21.96
CA GLU A 259 -1.85 26.61 20.56
C GLU A 259 -0.35 26.66 20.25
N GLY A 260 0.06 26.07 19.12
CA GLY A 260 1.47 25.96 18.75
C GLY A 260 2.30 25.04 19.66
N GLN A 261 1.67 24.31 20.58
CA GLN A 261 2.29 23.19 21.30
C GLN A 261 1.81 21.87 20.73
N PHE A 262 2.65 20.85 20.78
CA PHE A 262 2.34 19.53 20.24
C PHE A 262 2.57 18.41 21.25
N ARG A 263 1.87 17.31 21.01
CA ARG A 263 2.11 15.99 21.58
C ARG A 263 1.99 14.96 20.47
N ALA A 264 3.13 14.37 20.13
CA ALA A 264 3.27 13.42 19.02
C ALA A 264 2.66 13.95 17.70
N PRO A 265 3.18 15.07 17.13
CA PRO A 265 2.81 15.48 15.78
C PRO A 265 3.22 14.38 14.80
N ALA A 266 2.29 13.95 13.95
CA ALA A 266 2.44 12.75 13.14
C ALA A 266 2.46 13.05 11.65
N GLY A 267 1.36 13.59 11.13
CA GLY A 267 1.21 13.96 9.72
C GLY A 267 1.41 15.46 9.53
N VAL A 268 1.95 15.84 8.38
CA VAL A 268 2.06 17.23 7.95
C VAL A 268 1.63 17.33 6.48
N ALA A 269 0.89 18.39 6.14
CA ALA A 269 0.53 18.74 4.77
C ALA A 269 0.65 20.26 4.61
N VAL A 270 0.84 20.72 3.37
CA VAL A 270 0.94 22.14 3.04
C VAL A 270 0.02 22.44 1.85
N ASP A 271 -0.78 23.50 1.93
CA ASP A 271 -1.63 23.93 0.82
C ASP A 271 -0.93 24.92 -0.12
N GLY A 272 -1.57 25.24 -1.25
CA GLY A 272 -1.03 26.19 -2.22
C GLY A 272 -0.91 27.64 -1.72
N ALA A 273 -1.53 27.97 -0.58
CA ALA A 273 -1.38 29.27 0.08
C ALA A 273 -0.22 29.28 1.10
N GLY A 274 0.42 28.13 1.35
CA GLY A 274 1.49 27.96 2.32
C GLY A 274 1.00 27.70 3.74
N ASN A 275 -0.27 27.36 3.95
CA ASN A 275 -0.74 26.93 5.26
C ASN A 275 -0.30 25.50 5.54
N VAL A 276 0.22 25.26 6.74
CA VAL A 276 0.77 23.99 7.19
C VAL A 276 -0.19 23.33 8.16
N TYR A 277 -0.75 22.18 7.77
CA TYR A 277 -1.69 21.38 8.55
C TYR A 277 -0.92 20.27 9.25
N VAL A 278 -1.12 20.11 10.56
CA VAL A 278 -0.41 19.13 11.37
C VAL A 278 -1.42 18.24 12.09
N ALA A 279 -1.46 16.95 11.72
CA ALA A 279 -2.24 15.94 12.44
C ALA A 279 -1.50 15.53 13.71
N GLU A 280 -2.16 15.71 14.85
CA GLU A 280 -1.54 15.53 16.16
C GLU A 280 -2.13 14.34 16.90
N ALA A 281 -1.37 13.23 16.90
CA ALA A 281 -1.85 11.95 17.41
C ALA A 281 -2.08 11.98 18.93
N GLY A 282 -1.25 12.70 19.68
CA GLY A 282 -1.25 12.71 21.14
C GLY A 282 -2.31 13.62 21.78
N ASN A 283 -2.72 14.69 21.10
CA ASN A 283 -3.79 15.58 21.55
C ASN A 283 -5.10 15.45 20.75
N HIS A 284 -5.16 14.52 19.79
CA HIS A 284 -6.38 14.17 19.05
C HIS A 284 -7.00 15.34 18.28
N ARG A 285 -6.15 16.07 17.55
CA ARG A 285 -6.53 17.32 16.88
C ARG A 285 -5.70 17.56 15.63
N VAL A 286 -6.11 18.55 14.85
CA VAL A 286 -5.32 19.14 13.77
C VAL A 286 -5.04 20.60 14.14
N GLN A 287 -3.81 21.06 13.90
CA GLN A 287 -3.43 22.46 14.01
C GLN A 287 -2.96 22.99 12.66
N VAL A 288 -3.24 24.26 12.38
CA VAL A 288 -2.87 24.95 11.15
C VAL A 288 -1.99 26.13 11.46
N PHE A 289 -0.94 26.30 10.66
CA PHE A 289 0.05 27.35 10.78
C PHE A 289 0.24 28.05 9.43
N ASP A 290 0.75 29.27 9.43
CA ASP A 290 1.24 29.89 8.18
C ASP A 290 2.63 29.36 7.81
N ALA A 291 3.14 29.79 6.65
CA ALA A 291 4.47 29.44 6.16
C ALA A 291 5.61 29.92 7.10
N GLN A 292 5.33 30.87 8.00
CA GLN A 292 6.29 31.36 8.99
C GLN A 292 6.27 30.53 10.29
N GLY A 293 5.29 29.63 10.46
CA GLY A 293 5.09 28.80 11.65
C GLY A 293 4.22 29.45 12.72
N LEU A 294 3.48 30.51 12.39
CA LEU A 294 2.54 31.15 13.31
C LEU A 294 1.21 30.41 13.30
N PHE A 295 0.63 30.22 14.48
CA PHE A 295 -0.64 29.54 14.67
C PHE A 295 -1.79 30.29 13.97
N LEU A 296 -2.61 29.56 13.22
CA LEU A 296 -3.79 30.10 12.53
C LEU A 296 -5.09 29.50 13.06
N ASN A 297 -5.16 28.18 13.23
CA ASN A 297 -6.40 27.48 13.55
C ASN A 297 -6.14 26.12 14.22
N LEU A 298 -7.18 25.59 14.89
CA LEU A 298 -7.18 24.28 15.51
C LEU A 298 -8.59 23.72 15.59
N TRP A 299 -8.73 22.43 15.30
CA TRP A 299 -9.96 21.69 15.56
C TRP A 299 -9.65 20.26 15.99
N GLY A 300 -10.64 19.61 16.60
CA GLY A 300 -10.53 18.25 17.10
C GLY A 300 -10.47 18.15 18.61
N SER A 301 -11.02 17.04 19.09
CA SER A 301 -10.90 16.59 20.48
C SER A 301 -10.94 15.07 20.50
N GLN A 302 -10.56 14.46 21.61
CA GLN A 302 -10.70 13.01 21.75
C GLN A 302 -12.16 12.57 21.62
N GLY A 303 -12.43 11.54 20.82
CA GLY A 303 -13.75 10.93 20.71
C GLY A 303 -14.00 10.23 19.38
N SER A 304 -15.26 9.91 19.12
CA SER A 304 -15.72 9.23 17.90
C SER A 304 -16.86 9.96 17.17
N GLY A 305 -17.31 11.11 17.67
CA GLY A 305 -18.25 11.97 16.98
C GLY A 305 -17.62 12.70 15.79
N ASP A 306 -18.43 13.46 15.08
CA ASP A 306 -18.00 14.31 13.96
C ASP A 306 -17.03 15.38 14.44
N GLY A 307 -15.88 15.50 13.76
CA GLY A 307 -14.81 16.40 14.18
C GLY A 307 -14.09 15.98 15.44
N GLN A 308 -14.40 14.82 16.05
CA GLN A 308 -13.61 14.22 17.12
C GLN A 308 -12.68 13.15 16.54
N PHE A 309 -11.51 12.98 17.14
CA PHE A 309 -10.51 12.03 16.68
C PHE A 309 -10.08 11.06 17.78
N LEU A 310 -9.58 9.90 17.36
CA LEU A 310 -8.84 8.98 18.20
C LEU A 310 -7.50 8.67 17.52
N ARG A 311 -6.49 9.45 17.89
CA ARG A 311 -5.12 9.41 17.33
C ARG A 311 -5.11 9.65 15.81
N PRO A 312 -5.42 10.87 15.34
CA PRO A 312 -5.26 11.20 13.94
C PRO A 312 -3.77 11.15 13.56
N VAL A 313 -3.44 10.66 12.36
CA VAL A 313 -2.03 10.45 11.97
C VAL A 313 -1.65 10.99 10.60
N GLY A 314 -2.54 10.91 9.61
CA GLY A 314 -2.33 11.44 8.26
C GLY A 314 -3.23 12.64 8.02
N VAL A 315 -2.72 13.59 7.24
CA VAL A 315 -3.46 14.75 6.76
C VAL A 315 -3.07 15.02 5.32
N ALA A 316 -4.05 15.36 4.48
CA ALA A 316 -3.85 15.84 3.11
C ALA A 316 -4.81 17.00 2.85
N VAL A 317 -4.44 17.88 1.93
CA VAL A 317 -5.26 19.03 1.53
C VAL A 317 -5.32 19.07 0.01
N ASP A 318 -6.52 19.21 -0.56
CA ASP A 318 -6.71 19.33 -1.99
C ASP A 318 -6.60 20.80 -2.48
N GLY A 319 -6.62 20.99 -3.80
CA GLY A 319 -6.59 22.33 -4.40
C GLY A 319 -7.85 23.19 -4.15
N ALA A 320 -8.94 22.59 -3.67
CA ALA A 320 -10.16 23.29 -3.28
C ALA A 320 -10.17 23.71 -1.80
N GLY A 321 -9.19 23.24 -1.01
CA GLY A 321 -9.06 23.49 0.43
C GLY A 321 -9.78 22.46 1.31
N SER A 322 -10.21 21.32 0.78
CA SER A 322 -10.71 20.21 1.59
C SER A 322 -9.56 19.54 2.32
N VAL A 323 -9.72 19.29 3.61
CA VAL A 323 -8.71 18.67 4.47
C VAL A 323 -9.15 17.26 4.85
N TYR A 324 -8.40 16.26 4.41
CA TYR A 324 -8.63 14.85 4.66
C TYR A 324 -7.76 14.38 5.82
N VAL A 325 -8.35 13.76 6.84
CA VAL A 325 -7.62 13.32 8.04
C VAL A 325 -7.92 11.85 8.32
N THR A 326 -6.87 11.03 8.41
CA THR A 326 -7.03 9.63 8.84
C THR A 326 -7.15 9.57 10.35
N ASP A 327 -8.30 9.11 10.81
CA ASP A 327 -8.63 8.92 12.21
C ASP A 327 -8.32 7.48 12.61
N ARG A 328 -7.02 7.20 12.81
CA ARG A 328 -6.47 5.85 12.91
C ARG A 328 -7.21 4.97 13.92
N GLY A 329 -7.51 5.51 15.10
CA GLY A 329 -8.15 4.78 16.19
C GLY A 329 -9.63 4.51 15.96
N ASN A 330 -10.30 5.33 15.16
CA ASN A 330 -11.71 5.13 14.78
C ASN A 330 -11.86 4.42 13.42
N HIS A 331 -10.76 4.11 12.73
CA HIS A 331 -10.75 3.35 11.47
C HIS A 331 -11.55 4.01 10.35
N ARG A 332 -11.37 5.33 10.21
CA ARG A 332 -12.11 6.16 9.26
C ARG A 332 -11.26 7.31 8.72
N VAL A 333 -11.77 7.97 7.68
CA VAL A 333 -11.29 9.25 7.18
C VAL A 333 -12.37 10.30 7.46
N GLN A 334 -11.97 11.48 7.91
CA GLN A 334 -12.84 12.63 8.08
C GLN A 334 -12.40 13.77 7.16
N VAL A 335 -13.37 14.50 6.62
CA VAL A 335 -13.15 15.63 5.71
C VAL A 335 -13.63 16.92 6.36
N PHE A 336 -12.83 17.96 6.23
CA PHE A 336 -13.09 19.30 6.73
C PHE A 336 -12.90 20.31 5.61
N ASP A 337 -13.48 21.51 5.75
CA ASP A 337 -13.08 22.65 4.93
C ASP A 337 -11.78 23.28 5.47
N ALA A 338 -11.25 24.27 4.75
CA ALA A 338 -10.05 25.01 5.13
C ALA A 338 -10.19 25.76 6.48
N GLN A 339 -11.41 25.95 6.99
CA GLN A 339 -11.68 26.55 8.29
C GLN A 339 -11.78 25.49 9.40
N GLY A 340 -11.60 24.20 9.08
CA GLY A 340 -11.66 23.10 10.04
C GLY A 340 -13.08 22.67 10.39
N LYS A 341 -14.09 23.08 9.62
CA LYS A 341 -15.47 22.64 9.83
C LYS A 341 -15.69 21.30 9.15
N PHE A 342 -16.21 20.35 9.93
CA PHE A 342 -16.57 19.02 9.47
C PHE A 342 -17.55 19.07 8.29
N GLN A 343 -17.27 18.27 7.26
CA GLN A 343 -18.12 18.10 6.07
C GLN A 343 -18.76 16.71 6.08
N HIS A 344 -17.94 15.67 6.04
CA HIS A 344 -18.36 14.27 5.99
C HIS A 344 -17.25 13.33 6.46
N LEU A 345 -17.57 12.04 6.54
CA LEU A 345 -16.63 10.97 6.86
C LEU A 345 -17.02 9.69 6.14
N TRP A 346 -16.06 8.80 5.98
CA TRP A 346 -16.30 7.41 5.57
C TRP A 346 -15.31 6.48 6.26
N GLY A 347 -15.63 5.20 6.27
CA GLY A 347 -14.83 4.21 6.96
C GLY A 347 -15.49 3.64 8.20
N SER A 348 -15.22 2.36 8.42
CA SER A 348 -15.45 1.66 9.67
C SER A 348 -14.45 0.54 9.80
N ARG A 349 -14.34 -0.09 10.97
CA ARG A 349 -13.42 -1.20 11.17
C ARG A 349 -13.78 -2.41 10.29
N GLY A 350 -12.83 -2.93 9.52
CA GLY A 350 -13.01 -4.15 8.74
C GLY A 350 -12.04 -4.27 7.57
N ASP A 351 -12.25 -5.27 6.73
CA ASP A 351 -11.45 -5.64 5.55
C ASP A 351 -12.24 -5.51 4.23
N GLY A 352 -13.50 -5.09 4.29
CA GLY A 352 -14.32 -4.77 3.12
C GLY A 352 -13.88 -3.49 2.41
N ASP A 353 -14.48 -3.23 1.27
CA ASP A 353 -14.27 -1.99 0.52
C ASP A 353 -14.83 -0.80 1.31
N GLY A 354 -14.03 0.26 1.45
CA GLY A 354 -14.39 1.40 2.32
C GLY A 354 -14.38 1.09 3.81
N GLN A 355 -13.88 -0.08 4.23
CA GLN A 355 -13.55 -0.37 5.63
C GLN A 355 -12.03 -0.34 5.82
N PHE A 356 -11.58 0.01 7.02
CA PHE A 356 -10.17 0.15 7.34
C PHE A 356 -9.80 -0.59 8.62
N THR A 357 -8.54 -0.98 8.74
CA THR A 357 -7.92 -1.39 10.00
C THR A 357 -6.73 -0.48 10.28
N GLY A 358 -6.99 0.61 10.99
CA GLY A 358 -5.97 1.54 11.44
C GLY A 358 -5.29 2.28 10.28
N PRO A 359 -6.04 3.04 9.47
CA PRO A 359 -5.50 3.75 8.32
C PRO A 359 -4.48 4.80 8.79
N MET A 360 -3.42 5.00 8.01
CA MET A 360 -2.32 5.90 8.37
C MET A 360 -2.13 7.04 7.39
N GLY A 361 -1.55 6.79 6.23
CA GLY A 361 -1.37 7.80 5.19
C GLY A 361 -2.66 8.12 4.46
N VAL A 362 -2.79 9.38 4.06
CA VAL A 362 -3.78 9.84 3.09
C VAL A 362 -3.10 10.78 2.11
N ALA A 363 -3.44 10.69 0.83
CA ALA A 363 -3.04 11.60 -0.23
C ALA A 363 -4.24 11.89 -1.13
N VAL A 364 -4.26 13.03 -1.79
CA VAL A 364 -5.29 13.43 -2.75
C VAL A 364 -4.61 13.94 -4.01
N ASP A 365 -5.04 13.48 -5.19
CA ASP A 365 -4.53 13.96 -6.47
C ASP A 365 -5.32 15.17 -7.00
N GLU A 366 -4.84 15.76 -8.10
CA GLU A 366 -5.50 16.91 -8.74
C GLU A 366 -6.89 16.59 -9.30
N ALA A 367 -7.20 15.31 -9.52
CA ALA A 367 -8.52 14.85 -9.95
C ALA A 367 -9.48 14.64 -8.76
N GLY A 368 -9.02 14.85 -7.52
CA GLY A 368 -9.79 14.67 -6.30
C GLY A 368 -9.92 13.20 -5.87
N ILE A 369 -9.05 12.32 -6.36
CA ILE A 369 -9.00 10.92 -5.92
C ILE A 369 -8.22 10.86 -4.61
N VAL A 370 -8.83 10.26 -3.60
CA VAL A 370 -8.26 10.14 -2.25
C VAL A 370 -7.70 8.74 -2.07
N TYR A 371 -6.39 8.64 -1.84
CA TYR A 371 -5.68 7.40 -1.59
C TYR A 371 -5.40 7.24 -0.10
N VAL A 372 -5.76 6.08 0.47
CA VAL A 372 -5.63 5.80 1.89
C VAL A 372 -4.80 4.55 2.10
N ALA A 373 -3.71 4.66 2.85
CA ALA A 373 -2.93 3.52 3.30
C ALA A 373 -3.68 2.83 4.45
N ASP A 374 -4.29 1.68 4.16
CA ASP A 374 -5.03 0.86 5.10
C ASP A 374 -4.07 -0.10 5.80
N THR A 375 -3.25 0.47 6.68
CA THR A 375 -2.03 -0.14 7.21
C THR A 375 -2.23 -1.52 7.82
N GLY A 376 -3.28 -1.70 8.63
CA GLY A 376 -3.55 -2.99 9.29
C GLY A 376 -4.13 -4.05 8.36
N ASN A 377 -4.60 -3.66 7.17
CA ASN A 377 -5.04 -4.59 6.12
C ASN A 377 -4.01 -4.72 4.98
N HIS A 378 -2.82 -4.14 5.14
CA HIS A 378 -1.69 -4.33 4.22
C HIS A 378 -2.01 -3.95 2.76
N ARG A 379 -2.77 -2.86 2.58
CA ARG A 379 -3.28 -2.44 1.26
C ARG A 379 -3.43 -0.94 1.16
N VAL A 380 -3.70 -0.47 -0.04
CA VAL A 380 -4.15 0.88 -0.34
C VAL A 380 -5.56 0.82 -0.92
N GLN A 381 -6.38 1.80 -0.56
CA GLN A 381 -7.71 2.01 -1.14
C GLN A 381 -7.82 3.41 -1.71
N ALA A 382 -8.46 3.55 -2.88
CA ALA A 382 -8.74 4.82 -3.53
C ALA A 382 -10.24 5.12 -3.51
N PHE A 383 -10.58 6.39 -3.31
CA PHE A 383 -11.94 6.91 -3.18
C PHE A 383 -12.09 8.18 -4.03
N ASP A 384 -13.32 8.56 -4.35
CA ASP A 384 -13.57 9.95 -4.75
C ASP A 384 -13.57 10.89 -3.52
N GLY A 385 -13.68 12.20 -3.76
CA GLY A 385 -13.70 13.21 -2.69
C GLY A 385 -14.87 13.06 -1.71
N GLU A 386 -15.94 12.35 -2.09
CA GLU A 386 -17.11 12.07 -1.25
C GLU A 386 -16.97 10.75 -0.47
N GLY A 387 -15.85 10.05 -0.61
CA GLY A 387 -15.56 8.81 0.08
C GLY A 387 -16.19 7.57 -0.56
N GLN A 388 -16.67 7.65 -1.80
CA GLN A 388 -17.12 6.46 -2.54
C GLN A 388 -15.93 5.63 -2.96
N PHE A 389 -15.98 4.34 -2.66
CA PHE A 389 -14.92 3.41 -3.02
C PHE A 389 -14.77 3.30 -4.53
N LEU A 390 -13.53 3.46 -5.00
CA LEU A 390 -13.20 3.29 -6.41
C LEU A 390 -12.46 1.97 -6.66
N ARG A 391 -11.45 1.67 -5.85
CA ARG A 391 -10.61 0.47 -6.00
C ARG A 391 -9.67 0.27 -4.81
N ARG A 392 -9.06 -0.92 -4.77
CA ARG A 392 -7.99 -1.27 -3.83
C ARG A 392 -6.93 -2.13 -4.50
N TRP A 393 -5.70 -2.08 -3.97
CA TRP A 393 -4.62 -2.98 -4.33
C TRP A 393 -3.70 -3.18 -3.14
N GLY A 394 -2.86 -4.20 -3.18
CA GLY A 394 -2.10 -4.63 -2.01
C GLY A 394 -2.70 -5.82 -1.30
N ALA A 395 -1.81 -6.61 -0.70
CA ALA A 395 -2.09 -7.66 0.25
C ALA A 395 -0.86 -7.83 1.15
N GLU A 396 -0.99 -8.53 2.27
CA GLU A 396 0.15 -8.80 3.14
C GLU A 396 1.26 -9.58 2.41
N GLY A 397 2.49 -9.08 2.50
CA GLY A 397 3.68 -9.78 2.07
C GLY A 397 4.82 -8.85 1.65
N GLY A 398 5.92 -9.44 1.17
CA GLY A 398 7.16 -8.74 0.80
C GLY A 398 7.37 -8.58 -0.70
N PHE A 399 6.36 -8.87 -1.51
CA PHE A 399 6.48 -8.91 -2.96
C PHE A 399 5.97 -7.64 -3.63
N ASP A 400 6.24 -7.51 -4.92
CA ASP A 400 5.79 -6.39 -5.74
C ASP A 400 4.26 -6.28 -5.69
N GLY A 401 3.77 -5.09 -5.39
CA GLY A 401 2.34 -4.85 -5.20
C GLY A 401 1.75 -5.49 -3.92
N GLN A 402 2.57 -6.08 -3.04
CA GLN A 402 2.18 -6.49 -1.68
C GLN A 402 2.83 -5.56 -0.66
N PHE A 403 2.18 -5.38 0.48
CA PHE A 403 2.66 -4.48 1.52
C PHE A 403 2.79 -5.20 2.86
N ASN A 404 3.68 -4.70 3.70
CA ASN A 404 3.75 -5.00 5.11
C ASN A 404 3.59 -3.69 5.88
N ARG A 405 2.39 -3.43 6.38
CA ARG A 405 2.05 -2.20 7.14
C ARG A 405 2.44 -0.92 6.37
N PRO A 406 1.83 -0.66 5.20
CA PRO A 406 2.08 0.58 4.47
C PRO A 406 1.64 1.78 5.33
N ALA A 407 2.52 2.76 5.52
CA ALA A 407 2.27 3.90 6.39
C ALA A 407 1.98 5.18 5.58
N GLY A 408 3.01 5.88 5.12
CA GLY A 408 2.87 7.09 4.32
C GLY A 408 2.49 6.79 2.88
N ILE A 409 1.79 7.73 2.27
CA ILE A 409 1.37 7.68 0.88
C ILE A 409 1.44 9.08 0.27
N ALA A 410 1.86 9.17 -0.99
CA ALA A 410 1.90 10.40 -1.77
C ALA A 410 1.49 10.09 -3.22
N VAL A 411 1.04 11.10 -3.95
CA VAL A 411 0.69 10.99 -5.36
C VAL A 411 1.30 12.16 -6.12
N ASP A 412 1.88 11.90 -7.30
CA ASP A 412 2.43 12.95 -8.17
C ASP A 412 1.41 13.41 -9.23
N GLY A 413 1.76 14.47 -9.98
CA GLY A 413 0.92 15.02 -11.03
C GLY A 413 0.70 14.10 -12.24
N GLU A 414 1.43 12.98 -12.34
CA GLU A 414 1.22 11.94 -13.35
C GLU A 414 0.28 10.83 -12.85
N GLY A 415 -0.12 10.88 -11.57
CA GLY A 415 -0.96 9.88 -10.92
C GLY A 415 -0.19 8.68 -10.37
N HIS A 416 1.14 8.74 -10.29
CA HIS A 416 1.91 7.71 -9.61
C HIS A 416 1.69 7.80 -8.10
N VAL A 417 1.36 6.67 -7.48
CA VAL A 417 1.15 6.55 -6.04
C VAL A 417 2.38 5.91 -5.40
N TYR A 418 3.02 6.68 -4.53
CA TYR A 418 4.20 6.30 -3.76
C TYR A 418 3.76 5.87 -2.37
N VAL A 419 4.13 4.66 -1.96
CA VAL A 419 3.72 4.06 -0.69
C VAL A 419 4.96 3.69 0.11
N ALA A 420 5.09 4.25 1.31
CA ALA A 420 6.07 3.81 2.29
C ALA A 420 5.63 2.47 2.88
N ASP A 421 6.21 1.40 2.37
CA ASP A 421 5.95 0.02 2.77
C ASP A 421 6.80 -0.34 3.99
N THR A 422 6.47 0.31 5.12
CA THR A 422 7.32 0.44 6.30
C THR A 422 7.85 -0.89 6.83
N GLY A 423 7.00 -1.92 6.90
CA GLY A 423 7.38 -3.24 7.40
C GLY A 423 8.29 -4.02 6.46
N ASN A 424 8.39 -3.61 5.19
CA ASN A 424 9.33 -4.15 4.20
C ASN A 424 10.52 -3.23 3.92
N HIS A 425 10.67 -2.13 4.68
CA HIS A 425 11.82 -1.22 4.60
C HIS A 425 12.03 -0.56 3.23
N ARG A 426 10.95 -0.38 2.45
CA ARG A 426 10.99 0.09 1.06
C ARG A 426 9.93 1.13 0.74
N VAL A 427 10.10 1.82 -0.38
CA VAL A 427 9.04 2.58 -1.04
C VAL A 427 8.62 1.83 -2.30
N GLN A 428 7.31 1.71 -2.53
CA GLN A 428 6.75 1.16 -3.76
C GLN A 428 5.99 2.22 -4.53
N VAL A 429 6.08 2.16 -5.86
CA VAL A 429 5.36 3.05 -6.77
C VAL A 429 4.39 2.23 -7.59
N SER A 430 3.16 2.72 -7.69
CA SER A 430 2.12 2.12 -8.52
C SER A 430 1.45 3.18 -9.40
N GLN A 431 0.88 2.78 -10.52
CA GLN A 431 0.10 3.67 -11.40
C GLN A 431 -1.26 3.09 -11.73
N PRO A 432 -2.26 3.92 -12.05
CA PRO A 432 -3.49 3.44 -12.66
C PRO A 432 -3.20 2.89 -14.07
N SER A 433 -3.50 1.62 -14.31
CA SER A 433 -3.46 0.99 -15.64
C SER A 433 -4.87 0.81 -16.20
N VAL A 434 -5.10 1.38 -17.38
CA VAL A 434 -6.34 1.16 -18.13
C VAL A 434 -6.19 -0.14 -18.92
N LEU A 435 -6.89 -1.20 -18.51
CA LEU A 435 -6.98 -2.39 -19.35
C LEU A 435 -7.81 -2.07 -20.60
N PHE A 436 -7.16 -1.82 -21.73
CA PHE A 436 -7.82 -1.99 -23.02
C PHE A 436 -8.14 -3.48 -23.18
N ARG A 437 -9.42 -3.86 -23.14
CA ARG A 437 -9.81 -5.18 -23.64
C ARG A 437 -9.42 -5.24 -25.11
N ALA A 438 -8.45 -6.08 -25.46
CA ALA A 438 -8.24 -6.46 -26.85
C ALA A 438 -9.58 -7.00 -27.36
N SER A 439 -10.14 -6.31 -28.34
CA SER A 439 -11.31 -6.80 -29.07
C SER A 439 -10.82 -7.89 -30.01
N CYS A 440 -11.13 -9.14 -29.69
CA CYS A 440 -11.08 -10.27 -30.62
C CYS A 440 -12.35 -11.09 -30.44
#